data_AF-A0A2V6M9U4-F1
#
_entry.id   AF-A0A2V6M9U4-F1
#
_cell.length_a   1.000
_cell.length_b   1.000
_cell.length_c   1.000
_cell.angle_alpha   90.00
_cell.angle_beta   90.00
_cell.angle_gamma   90.00
#
_symmetry.space_group_name_H-M   'P 1'
#
loop_
_entity.id
_entity.type
_entity.pdbx_description
1 polymer ?
#
loop_
_entity_poly.entity_id
_entity_poly.type
_entity_poly.pdbx_seq_one_letter_code
_entity_poly.pdbx_strand_id
1 'polypeptide(L)'
;ETGAGKSIIIGALQLLIGERGDKSLVRTGAEMCTVEAIFQGNDFAKWNARFEESGIEPCDNDLILKRSLSLSGTNRQFINGSPTTLANLKALGDDLVDLHGPHDHQSLLSPDRQLDLLDAFAAAGDTREKFAKIFRQLRALEAEHAALNTAETAREQELD
;
A
#
# COMPACT_ATOMS: atom_id res chain seq x y z
N GLU A 1 12.80 -33.14 -7.41
CA GLU A 1 12.38 -32.00 -8.25
C GLU A 1 12.07 -30.78 -7.37
N THR A 2 13.07 -30.32 -6.62
CA THR A 2 12.85 -29.58 -5.37
C THR A 2 13.68 -28.31 -5.40
N GLY A 3 13.06 -27.18 -5.74
CA GLY A 3 13.70 -25.87 -5.66
C GLY A 3 13.23 -24.89 -6.73
N ALA A 4 13.37 -25.23 -8.01
CA ALA A 4 13.16 -24.27 -9.11
C ALA A 4 11.71 -23.76 -9.21
N GLY A 5 10.71 -24.65 -9.17
CA GLY A 5 9.31 -24.26 -9.31
C GLY A 5 8.79 -23.39 -8.16
N LYS A 6 9.19 -23.70 -6.92
CA LYS A 6 8.81 -22.91 -5.74
C LYS A 6 9.41 -21.51 -5.79
N SER A 7 10.69 -21.39 -6.15
CA SER A 7 11.33 -20.07 -6.29
C SER A 7 10.70 -19.22 -7.37
N ILE A 8 10.26 -19.83 -8.49
CA ILE A 8 9.55 -19.12 -9.56
C ILE A 8 8.20 -18.59 -9.04
N ILE A 9 7.43 -19.40 -8.32
CA ILE A 9 6.13 -18.99 -7.77
C ILE A 9 6.30 -17.86 -6.76
N ILE A 10 7.27 -17.99 -5.83
CA ILE A 10 7.55 -16.95 -4.84
C ILE A 10 7.98 -15.65 -5.51
N GLY A 11 8.89 -15.70 -6.49
CA GLY A 11 9.34 -14.52 -7.22
C GLY A 11 8.21 -13.86 -8.03
N ALA A 12 7.33 -14.66 -8.63
CA ALA A 12 6.15 -14.15 -9.34
C ALA A 12 5.18 -13.45 -8.37
N LEU A 13 4.94 -14.03 -7.20
CA LEU A 13 4.07 -13.45 -6.19
C LEU A 13 4.66 -12.17 -5.60
N GLN A 14 5.95 -12.16 -5.24
CA GLN A 14 6.67 -10.95 -4.79
C GLN A 14 6.56 -9.82 -5.83
N LEU A 15 6.79 -10.14 -7.10
CA LEU A 15 6.60 -9.19 -8.18
C LEU A 15 5.15 -8.69 -8.23
N LEU A 16 4.16 -9.56 -8.12
CA LEU A 16 2.75 -9.18 -8.20
C LEU A 16 2.29 -8.28 -7.05
N ILE A 17 2.82 -8.45 -5.85
CA ILE A 17 2.47 -7.66 -4.65
C ILE A 17 3.26 -6.35 -4.51
N GLY A 18 4.02 -5.94 -5.54
CA GLY A 18 4.66 -4.63 -5.56
C GLY A 18 6.14 -4.59 -5.18
N GLU A 19 6.80 -5.74 -4.97
CA GLU A 19 8.25 -5.75 -4.72
C GLU A 19 9.06 -5.29 -5.93
N ARG A 20 10.29 -4.80 -5.72
CA ARG A 20 11.12 -4.36 -6.84
C ARG A 20 11.49 -5.55 -7.73
N GLY A 21 11.12 -5.45 -9.01
CA GLY A 21 11.48 -6.43 -10.04
C GLY A 21 12.71 -5.98 -10.82
N ASP A 22 13.66 -6.87 -11.01
CA ASP A 22 14.83 -6.66 -11.86
C ASP A 22 14.60 -7.20 -13.29
N LYS A 23 15.32 -6.65 -14.28
CA LYS A 23 15.21 -7.06 -15.69
C LYS A 23 15.62 -8.52 -15.92
N SER A 24 16.41 -9.11 -15.03
CA SER A 24 16.76 -10.54 -15.03
C SER A 24 15.54 -11.46 -14.92
N LEU A 25 14.39 -10.96 -14.47
CA LEU A 25 13.12 -11.69 -14.49
C LEU A 25 12.51 -11.83 -15.89
N VAL A 26 12.99 -11.05 -16.87
CA VAL A 26 12.58 -11.20 -18.27
C VAL A 26 13.39 -12.33 -18.90
N ARG A 27 12.68 -13.35 -19.38
CA ARG A 27 13.28 -14.51 -20.04
C ARG A 27 14.19 -14.07 -21.20
N THR A 28 15.35 -14.70 -21.33
CA THR A 28 16.26 -14.47 -22.45
C THR A 28 15.54 -14.62 -23.80
N GLY A 29 15.66 -13.61 -24.65
CA GLY A 29 15.00 -13.56 -25.96
C GLY A 29 13.54 -13.07 -25.92
N ALA A 30 12.99 -12.76 -24.74
CA ALA A 30 11.69 -12.11 -24.60
C ALA A 30 11.85 -10.61 -24.32
N GLU A 31 10.85 -9.82 -24.72
CA GLU A 31 10.85 -8.36 -24.47
C GLU A 31 10.21 -8.00 -23.14
N MET A 32 9.34 -8.87 -22.62
CA MET A 32 8.49 -8.60 -21.46
C MET A 32 8.28 -9.84 -20.60
N CYS A 33 8.15 -9.63 -19.29
CA CYS A 33 7.64 -10.59 -18.32
C CYS A 33 6.33 -10.05 -17.74
N THR A 34 5.28 -10.87 -17.68
CA THR A 34 3.99 -10.50 -17.10
C THR A 34 3.56 -11.55 -16.09
N VAL A 35 3.08 -11.09 -14.94
CA VAL A 35 2.45 -11.91 -13.91
C VAL A 35 1.06 -11.36 -13.64
N GLU A 36 0.09 -12.27 -13.57
CA GLU A 36 -1.31 -11.98 -13.29
C GLU A 36 -1.84 -12.98 -12.25
N ALA A 37 -2.66 -12.51 -11.32
CA ALA A 37 -3.41 -13.39 -10.43
C ALA A 37 -4.77 -12.80 -10.09
N ILE A 38 -5.67 -13.69 -9.70
CA ILE A 38 -6.99 -13.38 -9.18
C ILE A 38 -7.00 -13.86 -7.72
N PHE A 39 -7.28 -12.95 -6.81
CA PHE A 39 -7.54 -13.26 -5.41
C PHE A 39 -9.05 -13.27 -5.22
N GLN A 40 -9.55 -14.30 -4.53
CA GLN A 40 -10.97 -14.48 -4.28
C GLN A 40 -11.23 -14.40 -2.78
N GLY A 41 -12.26 -13.67 -2.37
CA GLY A 41 -12.58 -13.46 -0.96
C GLY A 41 -13.70 -12.43 -0.78
N ASN A 42 -14.23 -12.30 0.44
CA ASN A 42 -15.41 -11.48 0.70
C ASN A 42 -15.10 -10.11 1.33
N ASP A 43 -13.82 -9.79 1.50
CA ASP A 43 -13.36 -8.63 2.30
C ASP A 43 -12.55 -7.64 1.47
N PHE A 44 -12.77 -7.59 0.15
CA PHE A 44 -12.08 -6.63 -0.72
C PHE A 44 -12.77 -5.27 -0.77
N ALA A 45 -14.06 -5.21 -0.43
CA ALA A 45 -14.82 -3.97 -0.38
C ALA A 45 -14.21 -2.92 0.58
N LYS A 46 -13.44 -3.34 1.59
CA LYS A 46 -12.71 -2.45 2.50
C LYS A 46 -11.71 -1.52 1.80
N TRP A 47 -11.23 -1.89 0.62
CA TRP A 47 -10.27 -1.09 -0.16
C TRP A 47 -10.95 -0.16 -1.18
N ASN A 48 -12.26 -0.28 -1.41
CA ASN A 48 -12.96 0.44 -2.48
C ASN A 48 -12.88 1.97 -2.36
N ALA A 49 -12.93 2.52 -1.15
CA ALA A 49 -12.77 3.97 -0.94
C ALA A 49 -11.39 4.46 -1.42
N ARG A 50 -10.33 3.72 -1.08
CA ARG A 50 -8.98 4.01 -1.53
C ARG A 50 -8.81 3.81 -3.04
N PHE A 51 -9.49 2.82 -3.60
CA PHE A 51 -9.48 2.58 -5.04
C PHE A 51 -10.10 3.75 -5.80
N GLU A 52 -11.26 4.24 -5.36
CA GLU A 52 -11.93 5.39 -5.95
C GLU A 52 -11.05 6.66 -5.93
N GLU A 53 -10.40 6.95 -4.79
CA GLU A 53 -9.43 8.06 -4.67
C GLU A 53 -8.26 7.96 -5.67
N SER A 54 -7.90 6.74 -6.06
CA SER A 54 -6.79 6.45 -6.97
C SER A 54 -7.23 6.15 -8.42
N GLY A 55 -8.52 6.25 -8.74
CA GLY A 55 -9.06 5.90 -10.06
C GLY A 55 -9.00 4.40 -10.40
N ILE A 56 -8.97 3.54 -9.39
CA ILE A 56 -8.97 2.09 -9.52
C ILE A 56 -10.42 1.59 -9.47
N GLU A 57 -10.78 0.65 -10.34
CA GLU A 57 -12.11 0.03 -10.31
C GLU A 57 -12.34 -0.74 -8.99
N PRO A 58 -13.49 -0.55 -8.32
CA PRO A 58 -13.84 -1.26 -7.10
C PRO A 58 -14.06 -2.76 -7.35
N CYS A 59 -13.96 -3.56 -6.30
CA CYS A 59 -14.27 -4.98 -6.36
C CYS A 59 -14.87 -5.49 -5.04
N ASP A 60 -15.78 -6.46 -5.16
CA ASP A 60 -16.41 -7.10 -3.99
C ASP A 60 -15.79 -8.47 -3.70
N ASN A 61 -15.68 -9.32 -4.73
CA ASN A 61 -15.34 -10.75 -4.55
C ASN A 61 -14.04 -11.19 -5.20
N ASP A 62 -13.65 -10.56 -6.32
CA ASP A 62 -12.47 -10.91 -7.09
C ASP A 62 -11.57 -9.68 -7.23
N LEU A 63 -10.34 -9.79 -6.75
CA LEU A 63 -9.30 -8.79 -6.91
C LEU A 63 -8.32 -9.27 -7.98
N ILE A 64 -8.18 -8.51 -9.06
CA ILE A 64 -7.31 -8.87 -10.19
C ILE A 64 -6.07 -7.99 -10.14
N LEU A 65 -4.90 -8.62 -9.99
CA LEU A 65 -3.61 -7.94 -10.05
C LEU A 65 -2.87 -8.34 -11.32
N LYS A 66 -2.24 -7.36 -11.96
CA LYS A 66 -1.36 -7.58 -13.11
C LYS A 66 -0.12 -6.72 -12.99
N ARG A 67 1.03 -7.31 -13.26
CA ARG A 67 2.29 -6.57 -13.39
C ARG A 67 3.09 -7.04 -14.58
N SER A 68 3.62 -6.08 -15.34
CA SER A 68 4.44 -6.31 -16.52
C SER A 68 5.76 -5.54 -16.40
N LEU A 69 6.88 -6.25 -16.58
CA LEU A 69 8.23 -5.69 -16.67
C LEU A 69 8.72 -5.76 -18.10
N SER A 70 9.28 -4.67 -18.61
CA SER A 70 9.83 -4.59 -19.97
C SER A 70 11.33 -4.33 -19.95
N LEU A 71 12.07 -4.92 -20.89
CA LEU A 71 13.49 -4.59 -21.11
C LEU A 71 13.69 -3.13 -21.53
N SER A 72 12.70 -2.54 -22.21
CA SER A 72 12.70 -1.12 -22.60
C SER A 72 12.52 -0.15 -21.43
N GLY A 73 12.23 -0.66 -20.23
CA GLY A 73 12.08 0.15 -19.00
C GLY A 73 10.66 0.61 -18.69
N THR A 74 9.70 0.37 -19.58
CA THR A 74 8.28 0.69 -19.31
C THR A 74 7.62 -0.42 -18.49
N ASN A 75 7.73 -0.32 -17.18
CA ASN A 75 7.03 -1.22 -16.26
C ASN A 75 5.59 -0.73 -16.04
N ARG A 76 4.64 -1.66 -15.98
CA ARG A 76 3.22 -1.36 -15.83
C ARG A 76 2.60 -2.27 -14.77
N GLN A 77 1.67 -1.72 -14.01
CA GLN A 77 0.91 -2.46 -13.02
C GLN A 77 -0.55 -2.02 -13.06
N PHE A 78 -1.43 -2.97 -12.80
CA PHE A 78 -2.87 -2.79 -12.84
C PHE A 78 -3.53 -3.46 -11.64
N ILE A 79 -4.58 -2.83 -11.14
CA ILE A 79 -5.51 -3.38 -10.14
C ILE A 79 -6.89 -3.30 -10.78
N ASN A 80 -7.60 -4.43 -10.87
CA ASN A 80 -8.92 -4.55 -11.50
C ASN A 80 -8.99 -3.97 -12.92
N GLY A 81 -7.88 -4.10 -13.67
CA GLY A 81 -7.76 -3.56 -15.03
C GLY A 81 -7.41 -2.06 -15.10
N SER A 82 -7.50 -1.31 -13.99
CA SER A 82 -7.08 0.09 -13.93
C SER A 82 -5.56 0.21 -13.79
N PRO A 83 -4.89 1.06 -14.59
CA PRO A 83 -3.47 1.33 -14.41
C PRO A 83 -3.24 2.03 -13.07
N THR A 84 -2.20 1.63 -12.36
CA THR A 84 -1.89 2.17 -11.03
C THR A 84 -0.40 2.43 -10.82
N THR A 85 -0.08 3.09 -9.72
CA THR A 85 1.31 3.31 -9.29
C THR A 85 1.87 2.08 -8.59
N LEU A 86 3.20 1.94 -8.59
CA LEU A 86 3.85 0.87 -7.83
C LEU A 86 3.60 1.02 -6.31
N ALA A 87 3.48 2.25 -5.82
CA ALA A 87 3.20 2.51 -4.41
C ALA A 87 1.81 2.00 -3.99
N ASN A 88 0.79 2.22 -4.83
CA ASN A 88 -0.55 1.70 -4.59
C ASN A 88 -0.58 0.17 -4.62
N LEU A 89 0.09 -0.46 -5.60
CA LEU A 89 0.21 -1.91 -5.67
C LEU A 89 0.94 -2.49 -4.46
N LYS A 90 2.05 -1.86 -4.02
CA LYS A 90 2.82 -2.33 -2.86
C LYS A 90 2.01 -2.25 -1.58
N ALA A 91 1.35 -1.13 -1.33
CA ALA A 91 0.55 -0.97 -0.13
C ALA A 91 -0.65 -1.94 -0.09
N LEU A 92 -1.26 -2.26 -1.24
CA LEU A 92 -2.25 -3.33 -1.33
C LEU A 92 -1.64 -4.71 -1.07
N GLY A 93 -0.46 -4.98 -1.64
CA GLY A 93 0.28 -6.22 -1.46
C GLY A 93 0.65 -6.50 -0.01
N ASP A 94 1.11 -5.47 0.71
CA ASP A 94 1.50 -5.53 2.13
C ASP A 94 0.31 -5.87 3.06
N ASP A 95 -0.93 -5.56 2.63
CA ASP A 95 -2.20 -5.91 3.30
C ASP A 95 -2.75 -7.28 2.87
N LEU A 96 -2.50 -7.69 1.62
CA LEU A 96 -3.11 -8.87 0.99
C LEU A 96 -2.36 -10.17 1.31
N VAL A 97 -1.04 -10.13 1.41
CA VAL A 97 -0.20 -11.33 1.57
C VAL A 97 0.90 -11.08 2.60
N ASP A 98 0.95 -11.91 3.65
CA ASP A 98 2.14 -12.02 4.51
C ASP A 98 3.00 -13.21 4.05
N LEU A 99 4.15 -12.93 3.43
CA LEU A 99 5.09 -13.95 2.95
C LEU A 99 6.09 -14.32 4.05
N HIS A 100 5.90 -15.48 4.68
CA HIS A 100 6.87 -16.01 5.63
C HIS A 100 7.92 -16.89 4.94
N GLY A 101 9.16 -16.40 4.86
CA GLY A 101 10.30 -17.14 4.31
C GLY A 101 11.59 -16.92 5.12
N PRO A 102 12.67 -17.67 4.84
CA PRO A 102 13.93 -17.61 5.61
C PRO A 102 14.61 -16.24 5.64
N HIS A 103 14.22 -15.32 4.74
CA HIS A 103 14.79 -13.98 4.60
C HIS A 103 13.76 -12.84 4.68
N ASP A 104 12.47 -13.12 4.96
CA ASP A 104 11.42 -12.10 4.97
C ASP A 104 10.63 -12.12 6.29
N HIS A 105 11.04 -11.24 7.21
CA HIS A 105 10.30 -10.86 8.39
C HIS A 105 10.35 -9.33 8.54
N GLN A 106 9.58 -8.60 7.75
CA GLN A 106 9.40 -7.14 7.97
C GLN A 106 8.00 -6.75 8.45
N SER A 107 7.02 -7.65 8.35
CA SER A 107 5.70 -7.48 8.97
C SER A 107 5.81 -7.45 10.52
N LEU A 108 6.34 -8.51 11.12
CA LEU A 108 6.48 -8.63 12.58
C LEU A 108 7.49 -7.66 13.22
N LEU A 109 8.45 -7.15 12.43
CA LEU A 109 9.44 -6.18 12.89
C LEU A 109 9.01 -4.72 12.66
N SER A 110 7.89 -4.48 11.98
CA SER A 110 7.34 -3.13 11.82
C SER A 110 6.86 -2.61 13.18
N PRO A 111 7.39 -1.48 13.68
CA PRO A 111 6.92 -0.89 14.94
C PRO A 111 5.42 -0.59 14.92
N ASP A 112 4.89 -0.17 13.77
CA ASP A 112 3.46 0.13 13.62
C ASP A 112 2.61 -1.14 13.76
N ARG A 113 2.99 -2.25 13.11
CA ARG A 113 2.28 -3.54 13.25
C ARG A 113 2.39 -4.09 14.68
N GLN A 114 3.51 -3.88 15.35
CA GLN A 114 3.68 -4.29 16.75
C GLN A 114 2.76 -3.49 17.68
N LEU A 115 2.57 -2.19 17.43
CA LEU A 115 1.61 -1.36 18.17
C LEU A 115 0.17 -1.79 17.91
N ASP A 116 -0.20 -2.05 16.64
CA ASP A 116 -1.54 -2.55 16.33
C ASP A 116 -1.83 -3.90 17.03
N LEU A 117 -0.84 -4.80 17.08
CA LEU A 117 -0.94 -6.06 17.83
C LEU A 117 -1.11 -5.84 19.33
N LEU A 118 -0.35 -4.90 19.92
CA LEU A 118 -0.45 -4.57 21.33
C LEU A 118 -1.82 -3.95 21.68
N ASP A 119 -2.30 -3.04 20.85
CA ASP A 119 -3.61 -2.41 21.00
C ASP A 119 -4.74 -3.44 20.89
N ALA A 120 -4.62 -4.40 19.95
CA ALA A 120 -5.56 -5.51 19.84
C ALA A 120 -5.52 -6.42 21.08
N PHE A 121 -4.34 -6.76 21.58
CA PHE A 121 -4.17 -7.55 22.80
C PHE A 121 -4.79 -6.86 24.02
N ALA A 122 -4.64 -5.54 24.14
CA ALA A 122 -5.22 -4.74 25.20
C ALA A 122 -6.72 -4.44 25.01
N ALA A 123 -7.33 -4.89 23.91
CA ALA A 123 -8.69 -4.50 23.48
C ALA A 123 -8.88 -2.97 23.45
N ALA A 124 -7.85 -2.23 23.05
CA ALA A 124 -7.78 -0.78 23.13
C ALA A 124 -8.40 -0.07 21.91
N GLY A 125 -9.06 -0.78 20.99
CA GLY A 125 -9.61 -0.22 19.75
C GLY A 125 -10.46 1.02 19.95
N ASP A 126 -11.47 0.94 20.83
CA ASP A 126 -12.37 2.08 21.13
C ASP A 126 -11.61 3.28 21.73
N THR A 127 -10.63 3.00 22.59
CA THR A 127 -9.82 4.04 23.24
C THR A 127 -8.92 4.73 22.22
N ARG A 128 -8.29 3.94 21.34
CA ARG A 128 -7.45 4.42 20.23
C ARG A 128 -8.25 5.30 19.27
N GLU A 129 -9.47 4.88 18.91
CA GLU A 129 -10.32 5.66 18.00
C GLU A 129 -10.74 7.00 18.62
N LYS A 130 -11.16 6.99 19.90
CA LYS A 130 -11.48 8.21 20.64
C LYS A 130 -10.29 9.16 20.72
N PHE A 131 -9.11 8.64 21.03
CA PHE A 131 -7.88 9.41 21.07
C PHE A 131 -7.55 10.01 19.70
N ALA A 132 -7.60 9.22 18.62
CA ALA A 132 -7.33 9.67 17.26
C ALA A 132 -8.29 10.78 16.81
N LYS A 133 -9.56 10.73 17.23
CA LYS A 133 -10.53 11.79 16.98
C LYS A 133 -10.15 13.10 17.68
N ILE A 134 -9.86 13.04 18.98
CA ILE A 134 -9.47 14.23 19.78
C ILE A 134 -8.16 14.82 19.25
N PHE A 135 -7.20 13.97 18.91
CA PHE A 135 -5.91 14.41 18.38
C PHE A 135 -6.04 15.12 17.03
N ARG A 136 -6.87 14.60 16.12
CA ARG A 136 -7.16 15.28 14.83
C ARG A 136 -7.80 16.65 15.06
N GLN A 137 -8.72 16.76 16.02
CA GLN A 137 -9.32 18.05 16.37
C GLN A 137 -8.28 19.03 16.92
N LEU A 138 -7.43 18.59 17.86
CA LEU A 138 -6.35 19.42 18.40
C LEU A 138 -5.44 19.96 17.29
N ARG A 139 -5.01 19.09 16.37
CA ARG A 139 -4.13 19.49 15.26
C ARG A 139 -4.80 20.48 14.31
N ALA A 140 -6.10 20.35 14.07
CA ALA A 140 -6.85 21.32 13.28
C ALA A 140 -6.91 22.70 13.96
N LEU A 141 -7.21 22.75 15.26
CA LEU A 141 -7.24 24.00 16.02
C LEU A 141 -5.85 24.66 16.12
N GLU A 142 -4.79 23.88 16.32
CA GLU A 142 -3.42 24.41 16.34
C GLU A 142 -3.04 25.04 14.99
N ALA A 143 -3.42 24.40 13.87
CA ALA A 143 -3.17 24.94 12.54
C ALA A 143 -3.98 26.23 12.29
N GLU A 144 -5.24 26.27 12.71
CA GLU A 144 -6.09 27.47 12.61
C GLU A 144 -5.52 28.63 13.44
N HIS A 145 -5.12 28.37 14.68
CA HIS A 145 -4.52 29.38 15.56
C HIS A 145 -3.20 29.92 14.98
N ALA A 146 -2.34 29.04 14.43
CA ALA A 146 -1.11 29.47 13.77
C ALA A 146 -1.39 30.34 12.53
N ALA A 147 -2.41 29.99 11.74
CA ALA A 147 -2.81 30.76 10.57
C ALA A 147 -3.35 32.16 10.95
N LEU A 148 -4.19 32.24 11.99
CA LEU A 148 -4.71 33.51 12.50
C LEU A 148 -3.59 34.43 13.02
N ASN A 149 -2.66 33.91 13.80
CA ASN A 149 -1.52 34.68 14.30
C ASN A 149 -0.62 35.19 13.17
N THR A 150 -0.45 34.38 12.11
CA THR A 150 0.33 34.79 10.92
C THR A 150 -0.38 35.90 10.15
N ALA A 151 -1.71 35.82 10.02
CA ALA A 151 -2.52 36.84 9.36
C ALA A 151 -2.54 38.16 10.16
N GLU A 152 -2.59 38.07 11.50
CA GLU A 152 -2.53 39.24 12.39
C GLU A 152 -1.18 39.96 12.27
N THR A 153 -0.07 39.21 12.38
CA THR A 153 1.28 39.79 12.23
C THR A 153 1.54 40.37 10.83
N ALA A 154 1.03 39.76 9.77
CA ALA A 154 1.12 40.32 8.41
C ALA A 154 0.35 41.64 8.29
N ARG A 155 -0.82 41.74 8.92
CA ARG A 155 -1.66 42.95 8.90
C ARG A 155 -1.06 44.10 9.72
N GLU A 156 -0.37 43.81 10.82
CA GLU A 156 0.37 44.82 11.58
C GLU A 156 1.54 45.40 10.77
N GLN A 157 2.24 44.56 9.98
CA GLN A 157 3.35 45.01 9.13
C GLN A 157 2.91 45.85 7.91
N GLU A 158 1.66 45.74 7.46
CA GLU A 158 1.12 46.59 6.39
C GLU A 158 0.63 47.96 6.88
N LEU A 159 0.45 48.13 8.20
CA LEU A 159 -0.04 49.36 8.82
C LEU A 159 1.09 50.29 9.30
N ASP A 160 2.32 49.77 9.44
CA ASP A 160 3.57 50.50 9.71
C ASP A 160 4.29 50.93 8.42
#